data_AF-A0A1G2QAP0-F1
#
_entry.id   AF-A0A1G2QAP0-F1
#
_cell.length_a   1.000
_cell.length_b   1.000
_cell.length_c   1.000
_cell.angle_alpha   90.00
_cell.angle_beta   90.00
_cell.angle_gamma   90.00
#
_symmetry.space_group_name_H-M   'P 1'
#
loop_
_entity.id
_entity.type
_entity.pdbx_description
1 polymer ?
#
loop_
_entity_poly.entity_id
_entity_poly.type
_entity_poly.pdbx_seq_one_letter_code
_entity_poly.pdbx_strand_id
1 'polypeptide(L)'
;MINDPKFWITIVTLLIIGCDSIYLLYYLNRQNAPIRTTVVQLLGVLLLVPLVFLLALWDKIESQVVATVLGAFVGYVFSRIPLKEEWIN
;
A
#
# COMPACT_ATOMS: atom_id res chain seq x y z
N MET A 1 -11.80 -10.19 22.30
CA MET A 1 -10.71 -10.54 21.35
C MET A 1 -11.20 -11.31 20.13
N ILE A 2 -11.59 -12.59 20.20
CA ILE A 2 -12.03 -13.33 19.00
C ILE A 2 -13.36 -12.81 18.41
N ASN A 3 -14.23 -12.23 19.23
CA ASN A 3 -15.52 -11.67 18.76
C ASN A 3 -15.44 -10.20 18.36
N ASP A 4 -14.26 -9.56 18.44
CA ASP A 4 -14.12 -8.16 18.05
C ASP A 4 -14.09 -8.05 16.52
N PRO A 5 -14.95 -7.22 15.90
CA PRO A 5 -14.93 -7.04 14.45
C PRO A 5 -13.57 -6.48 13.97
N LYS A 6 -12.90 -5.66 14.80
CA LYS A 6 -11.54 -5.16 14.54
C LYS A 6 -10.51 -6.30 14.39
N PHE A 7 -10.68 -7.40 15.13
CA PHE A 7 -9.79 -8.56 15.07
C PHE A 7 -9.93 -9.31 13.74
N TRP A 8 -11.16 -9.56 13.30
CA TRP A 8 -11.42 -10.19 12.00
C TRP A 8 -10.94 -9.34 10.82
N ILE A 9 -11.17 -8.01 10.87
CA ILE A 9 -10.64 -7.08 9.86
C ILE A 9 -9.10 -7.20 9.82
N THR A 10 -8.45 -7.27 10.97
CA THR A 10 -6.98 -7.42 11.04
C THR A 10 -6.50 -8.71 10.38
N ILE A 11 -7.15 -9.84 10.65
CA ILE A 11 -6.81 -11.13 10.04
C ILE A 11 -7.00 -11.08 8.52
N VAL A 12 -8.13 -10.56 8.05
CA VAL A 12 -8.43 -10.47 6.61
C VAL A 12 -7.43 -9.55 5.91
N THR A 13 -7.10 -8.40 6.50
CA THR A 13 -6.11 -7.48 5.94
C THR A 13 -4.72 -8.12 5.88
N LEU A 14 -4.29 -8.84 6.93
CA LEU A 14 -3.02 -9.56 6.92
C LEU A 14 -2.98 -10.67 5.86
N LEU A 15 -4.09 -11.39 5.67
CA LEU A 15 -4.20 -12.40 4.61
C LEU A 15 -4.08 -11.79 3.22
N ILE A 16 -4.75 -10.66 2.96
CA ILE A 16 -4.66 -9.93 1.68
C ILE A 16 -3.21 -9.49 1.44
N ILE A 17 -2.58 -8.83 2.41
CA ILE A 17 -1.18 -8.40 2.33
C ILE A 17 -0.26 -9.59 2.03
N GLY A 18 -0.43 -10.70 2.75
CA GLY A 18 0.39 -11.89 2.58
C GLY A 18 0.22 -12.52 1.19
N CYS A 19 -1.03 -12.72 0.75
CA CYS A 19 -1.34 -13.28 -0.56
C CYS A 19 -0.81 -12.41 -1.70
N ASP A 20 -1.02 -11.08 -1.63
CA ASP A 20 -0.57 -10.15 -2.66
C ASP A 20 0.95 -10.10 -2.75
N SER A 21 1.64 -10.13 -1.60
CA SER A 21 3.11 -10.15 -1.55
C SER A 21 3.68 -11.43 -2.18
N ILE A 22 3.10 -12.60 -1.85
CA ILE A 22 3.50 -13.89 -2.42
C ILE A 22 3.22 -13.91 -3.92
N TYR A 23 2.04 -13.45 -4.34
CA TYR A 23 1.67 -13.40 -5.76
C TYR A 23 2.62 -12.50 -6.56
N LEU A 24 2.97 -11.33 -6.04
CA LEU A 24 3.89 -10.41 -6.69
C LEU A 24 5.30 -11.02 -6.81
N LEU A 25 5.82 -11.64 -5.75
CA LEU A 25 7.12 -12.31 -5.79
C LEU A 25 7.13 -13.45 -6.81
N TYR A 26 6.06 -14.26 -6.84
CA TYR A 26 5.90 -15.33 -7.82
C TYR A 26 5.86 -14.78 -9.25
N TYR A 27 5.10 -13.70 -9.48
CA TYR A 27 5.00 -13.04 -10.79
C TYR A 27 6.34 -12.47 -11.26
N LEU A 28 7.07 -11.77 -10.39
CA LEU A 28 8.38 -11.20 -10.69
C LEU A 28 9.40 -12.29 -11.03
N ASN A 29 9.42 -13.37 -10.25
CA ASN A 29 10.30 -14.50 -10.47
C ASN A 29 9.98 -15.21 -11.80
N ARG A 30 8.69 -15.39 -12.12
CA ARG A 30 8.26 -16.01 -13.38
C ARG A 30 8.62 -15.20 -14.61
N GLN A 31 8.66 -13.87 -14.50
CA GLN A 31 9.01 -12.99 -15.63
C GLN A 31 10.51 -12.70 -15.75
N ASN A 32 11.35 -13.18 -14.83
CA ASN A 32 12.74 -12.70 -14.68
C ASN A 32 12.83 -11.17 -14.72
N ALA A 33 11.78 -10.50 -14.22
CA ALA A 33 11.66 -9.07 -14.34
C ALA A 33 12.55 -8.41 -13.27
N PRO A 34 13.41 -7.46 -13.64
CA PRO A 34 14.16 -6.69 -12.65
C PRO A 34 13.18 -5.91 -11.77
N ILE A 35 13.49 -5.77 -10.49
CA ILE A 35 12.73 -4.93 -9.56
C ILE A 35 12.90 -3.47 -10.01
N ARG A 36 11.94 -2.98 -10.79
CA ARG A 36 11.87 -1.59 -11.25
C ARG A 36 11.20 -0.72 -10.19
N THR A 37 11.39 0.59 -10.30
CA THR A 37 10.81 1.59 -9.39
C THR A 37 9.28 1.45 -9.25
N THR A 38 8.59 1.09 -10.34
CA THR A 38 7.14 0.83 -10.35
C THR A 38 6.73 -0.36 -9.47
N VAL A 39 7.55 -1.41 -9.41
CA VAL A 39 7.30 -2.59 -8.56
C VAL A 39 7.44 -2.21 -7.08
N VAL A 40 8.45 -1.39 -6.76
CA VAL A 40 8.65 -0.85 -5.40
C VAL A 40 7.48 0.05 -5.00
N GLN A 41 6.98 0.88 -5.92
CA GLN A 41 5.77 1.70 -5.68
C GLN A 41 4.53 0.84 -5.43
N LEU A 42 4.32 -0.21 -6.24
CA LEU A 42 3.23 -1.18 -6.06
C LEU A 42 3.31 -1.90 -4.71
N LEU A 43 4.51 -2.35 -4.32
CA LEU A 43 4.75 -2.91 -2.99
C LEU A 43 4.46 -1.90 -1.88
N GLY A 44 4.88 -0.64 -2.07
CA GLY A 44 4.53 0.44 -1.17
C GLY A 44 3.02 0.57 -1.00
N VAL A 45 2.24 0.58 -2.09
CA VAL A 45 0.78 0.70 -2.03
C VAL A 45 0.18 -0.50 -1.30
N LEU A 46 0.59 -1.71 -1.68
CA LEU A 46 0.08 -2.97 -1.14
C LEU A 46 0.39 -3.17 0.34
N LEU A 47 1.51 -2.65 0.83
CA LEU A 47 1.93 -2.84 2.23
C LEU A 47 1.57 -1.64 3.11
N LEU A 48 1.87 -0.43 2.65
CA LEU A 48 1.81 0.77 3.47
C LEU A 48 0.37 1.22 3.70
N VAL A 49 -0.48 1.21 2.66
CA VAL A 49 -1.87 1.67 2.81
C VAL A 49 -2.65 0.79 3.78
N PRO A 50 -2.65 -0.56 3.65
CA PRO A 50 -3.38 -1.41 4.59
C PRO A 50 -2.81 -1.39 6.00
N LEU A 51 -1.48 -1.25 6.15
CA LEU A 51 -0.83 -1.12 7.46
C LEU A 51 -1.25 0.16 8.18
N VAL A 52 -1.24 1.30 7.49
CA VAL A 52 -1.68 2.58 8.07
C VAL A 52 -3.16 2.51 8.46
N PHE A 53 -3.99 1.85 7.62
CA PHE A 53 -5.40 1.61 7.95
C PHE A 53 -5.58 0.76 9.21
N LEU A 54 -4.79 -0.30 9.37
CA LEU A 54 -4.83 -1.14 10.56
C LEU A 54 -4.41 -0.35 11.81
N LEU A 55 -3.32 0.42 11.73
CA LEU A 55 -2.87 1.24 12.85
C LEU A 55 -3.92 2.27 13.26
N ALA A 56 -4.61 2.87 12.28
CA ALA A 56 -5.73 3.77 12.54
C ALA A 56 -6.91 3.06 13.20
N LEU A 57 -7.28 1.86 12.71
CA LEU A 57 -8.39 1.07 13.24
C LEU A 57 -8.20 0.67 14.71
N TRP A 58 -6.95 0.43 15.10
CA TRP A 58 -6.55 0.10 16.47
C TRP A 58 -6.27 1.33 17.35
N ASP A 59 -6.58 2.53 16.86
CA ASP A 59 -6.34 3.80 17.55
C ASP A 59 -4.87 3.95 18.01
N LYS A 60 -3.93 3.38 17.24
CA LYS A 60 -2.48 3.42 17.53
C LYS A 60 -1.81 4.68 16.98
N ILE A 61 -2.44 5.32 16.01
CA ILE A 61 -1.97 6.55 15.38
C ILE A 61 -3.13 7.52 15.25
N GLU A 62 -2.82 8.81 15.38
CA GLU A 62 -3.81 9.87 15.22
C GLU A 62 -4.22 10.03 13.75
N SER A 63 -5.45 10.48 13.52
CA SER A 63 -5.98 10.73 12.17
C SER A 63 -5.12 11.71 11.37
N GLN A 64 -4.47 12.66 12.04
CA GLN A 64 -3.54 13.61 11.42
C GLN A 64 -2.29 12.90 10.88
N VAL A 65 -1.77 11.91 11.61
CA VAL A 65 -0.63 11.09 11.17
C VAL A 65 -1.02 10.24 9.96
N VAL A 66 -2.21 9.64 9.97
CA VAL A 66 -2.75 8.88 8.83
C VAL A 66 -2.80 9.75 7.57
N ALA A 67 -3.42 10.94 7.67
CA ALA A 67 -3.53 11.87 6.54
C ALA A 67 -2.17 12.31 6.02
N THR A 68 -1.21 12.57 6.92
CA THR A 68 0.16 12.98 6.56
C THR A 68 0.90 11.86 5.83
N VAL A 69 0.87 10.63 6.36
CA VAL A 69 1.55 9.48 5.78
C VAL A 69 0.95 9.12 4.42
N LEU A 70 -0.39 9.07 4.31
CA LEU A 70 -1.06 8.80 3.05
C LEU A 70 -0.82 9.91 2.03
N GLY A 71 -0.90 11.19 2.43
CA GLY A 71 -0.62 12.33 1.56
C GLY A 71 0.82 12.34 1.02
N ALA A 72 1.80 12.09 1.89
CA ALA A 72 3.20 11.97 1.48
C ALA A 72 3.41 10.79 0.52
N PHE A 73 2.75 9.66 0.79
CA PHE A 73 2.84 8.47 -0.05
C PHE A 73 2.18 8.68 -1.43
N VAL A 74 1.00 9.29 -1.49
CA VAL A 74 0.37 9.71 -2.74
C VAL A 74 1.31 10.65 -3.49
N GLY A 75 1.85 11.68 -2.83
CA GLY A 75 2.85 12.57 -3.45
C GLY A 75 4.04 11.79 -4.05
N TYR A 76 4.58 10.82 -3.33
CA TYR A 76 5.66 9.96 -3.82
C TYR A 76 5.26 9.14 -5.05
N VAL A 77 4.07 8.50 -5.03
CA VAL A 77 3.57 7.69 -6.15
C VAL A 77 3.35 8.56 -7.40
N PHE A 78 2.70 9.71 -7.24
CA PHE A 78 2.32 10.59 -8.36
C PHE A 78 3.48 11.49 -8.85
N SER A 79 4.50 11.78 -8.03
CA SER A 79 5.66 12.59 -8.43
C SER A 79 6.45 12.03 -9.61
N ARG A 80 6.25 10.75 -9.95
CA ARG A 80 6.97 10.04 -11.01
C ARG A 80 6.12 9.83 -12.27
N ILE A 81 4.85 10.24 -12.27
CA ILE A 81 4.01 10.20 -13.47
C ILE A 81 4.37 11.43 -14.30
N PRO A 82 4.90 11.29 -15.53
CA PRO A 82 5.12 12.42 -16.40
C PRO A 82 3.75 13.03 -16.71
N LEU A 83 3.53 14.28 -16.29
CA LEU A 83 2.40 15.07 -16.77
C LEU A 83 2.58 15.19 -18.28
N LYS A 84 1.74 14.50 -19.05
CA LYS A 84 1.72 14.61 -20.51
C LYS A 84 1.35 16.07 -20.83
N GLU A 85 2.23 16.81 -21.51
CA GLU A 85 2.08 18.24 -21.82
C GLU A 85 0.78 18.60 -22.59
N GLU A 86 0.04 17.60 -23.08
CA GLU A 86 -1.25 17.77 -23.76
C GLU A 86 -2.36 18.39 -22.90
N TRP A 87 -2.18 18.52 -21.57
CA TRP A 87 -3.16 19.14 -20.66
C TRP A 87 -2.86 20.60 -20.31
N ILE A 88 -1.81 21.21 -20.89
CA ILE A 88 -1.37 22.58 -20.59
C ILE A 88 -1.76 23.58 -21.72
N ASN A 89 -2.44 23.12 -22.78
CA ASN A 89 -2.96 23.99 -23.86
C ASN A 89 -4.48 24.06 -23.86
#